data_AF-A0A8J3A2D7-F1
#
_entry.id   AF-A0A8J3A2D7-F1
#
_cell.length_a   1.000
_cell.length_b   1.000
_cell.length_c   1.000
_cell.angle_alpha   90.00
_cell.angle_beta   90.00
_cell.angle_gamma   90.00
#
_symmetry.space_group_name_H-M   'P 1'
#
loop_
_entity.id
_entity.type
_entity.pdbx_description
1 polymer ?
#
loop_
_entity_poly.entity_id
_entity_poly.type
_entity_poly.pdbx_seq_one_letter_code
_entity_poly.pdbx_strand_id
1 'polypeptide(L)'
;MKTLNRLMAAACLTAIAACASQGQDPDLTVELPGPPDPVPVRILSSAPLDTSATVTRIAFGSCADETEDQSIWTEIAATEPDVFLFMGDNVYGDAKADDARFNDPDLPKMRQSYVDLGKSKPFEALRQSTPVLAVWDDHDYGLNDGGADYVFKEQAEALFEDVWDLAEADERRQRPGIYQSWMLGEERGRMVQIILLDTRFFRSALLPTDTPDAPGKERYIPDPTAAKTMLGAEQWRWLNNELLKPADLRLIVSSIQVLADGHGWEAWKMLPAERERLYNMINATGAENVVLLSGDRHAGAIYRKDVTLTYPLYEVTSSSLNLPASIWREESGTTYVEPGPNRLGGMVYDANFGIIDIDWEYEALSLELRGADGGIITRETVSLSELRPVY
;
A
#
# COMPACT_ATOMS: atom_id res chain seq x y z
N MET A 1 -21.10 -30.10 67.34
CA MET A 1 -21.84 -30.12 68.63
C MET A 1 -21.76 -28.71 69.21
N LYS A 2 -22.80 -27.89 69.38
CA LYS A 2 -24.26 -28.07 69.50
C LYS A 2 -24.94 -26.72 69.16
N THR A 3 -26.00 -26.79 68.33
CA THR A 3 -27.32 -26.07 68.39
C THR A 3 -27.34 -24.57 68.70
N LEU A 4 -27.76 -23.66 67.81
CA LEU A 4 -29.10 -23.43 67.23
C LEU A 4 -30.22 -23.19 68.26
N ASN A 5 -30.82 -21.99 68.24
CA ASN A 5 -32.23 -21.81 68.62
C ASN A 5 -32.88 -20.66 67.83
N ARG A 6 -34.01 -21.01 67.21
CA ARG A 6 -35.04 -20.19 66.53
C ARG A 6 -35.96 -19.54 67.63
N LEU A 7 -36.97 -18.69 67.42
CA LEU A 7 -38.06 -18.64 66.42
C LEU A 7 -39.03 -17.48 66.79
N MET A 8 -39.96 -17.15 65.86
CA MET A 8 -41.29 -16.50 66.00
C MET A 8 -41.39 -14.96 65.91
N ALA A 9 -42.40 -14.36 65.27
CA ALA A 9 -43.51 -14.82 64.41
C ALA A 9 -44.19 -13.60 63.75
N ALA A 10 -44.93 -13.86 62.67
CA ALA A 10 -45.69 -12.92 61.84
C ALA A 10 -47.12 -12.61 62.35
N ALA A 11 -47.67 -11.46 61.93
CA ALA A 11 -49.11 -11.14 61.68
C ALA A 11 -49.25 -9.60 61.53
N CYS A 12 -50.18 -8.96 60.81
CA CYS A 12 -51.08 -9.23 59.69
C CYS A 12 -51.77 -7.86 59.37
N LEU A 13 -52.33 -7.73 58.18
CA LEU A 13 -52.97 -6.58 57.50
C LEU A 13 -53.95 -5.67 58.29
N THR A 14 -54.05 -4.37 57.95
CA THR A 14 -55.12 -3.80 57.08
C THR A 14 -54.98 -2.28 56.83
N ALA A 15 -55.63 -1.84 55.75
CA ALA A 15 -55.46 -0.64 54.90
C ALA A 15 -56.06 0.69 55.39
N ILE A 16 -55.68 1.79 54.69
CA ILE A 16 -56.50 2.92 54.14
C ILE A 16 -55.50 3.73 53.26
N ALA A 17 -55.48 3.55 51.93
CA ALA A 17 -56.27 4.22 50.88
C ALA A 17 -55.89 5.68 50.57
N ALA A 18 -55.59 5.88 49.27
CA ALA A 18 -55.72 7.10 48.45
C ALA A 18 -54.64 8.20 48.51
N CYS A 19 -53.71 8.16 47.55
CA CYS A 19 -53.53 9.25 46.59
C CYS A 19 -53.20 8.65 45.22
N ALA A 20 -54.01 9.01 44.24
CA ALA A 20 -54.04 8.44 42.91
C ALA A 20 -53.01 9.07 41.97
N SER A 21 -52.50 8.24 41.06
CA SER A 21 -52.27 8.53 39.64
C SER A 21 -51.52 9.81 39.27
N GLN A 22 -50.23 9.66 38.93
CA GLN A 22 -49.67 10.34 37.78
C GLN A 22 -49.09 9.29 36.84
N GLY A 23 -49.49 9.38 35.56
CA GLY A 23 -49.39 8.33 34.56
C GLY A 23 -47.96 7.90 34.28
N GLN A 24 -47.78 6.59 34.16
CA GLN A 24 -46.75 6.07 33.27
C GLN A 24 -47.23 6.36 31.86
N ASP A 25 -46.50 7.23 31.17
CA ASP A 25 -46.64 7.40 29.73
C ASP A 25 -46.17 6.07 29.09
N PRO A 26 -47.05 5.29 28.44
CA PRO A 26 -46.69 3.98 27.92
C PRO A 26 -45.92 4.05 26.59
N ASP A 27 -45.52 5.24 26.14
CA ASP A 27 -45.03 5.48 24.78
C ASP A 27 -43.62 6.11 24.71
N LEU A 28 -42.77 5.83 25.70
CA LEU A 28 -41.34 6.10 25.62
C LEU A 28 -40.56 4.81 25.37
N THR A 29 -40.85 4.16 24.24
CA THR A 29 -39.83 3.37 23.56
C THR A 29 -38.79 4.34 23.04
N VAL A 30 -37.68 4.49 23.76
CA VAL A 30 -36.46 5.04 23.16
C VAL A 30 -36.05 4.02 22.10
N GLU A 31 -36.43 4.27 20.84
CA GLU A 31 -35.79 3.61 19.71
C GLU A 31 -34.31 3.94 19.82
N LEU A 32 -33.51 2.94 20.21
CA LEU A 32 -32.08 3.01 20.00
C LEU A 32 -31.92 3.28 18.50
N PRO A 33 -31.12 4.29 18.10
CA PRO A 33 -30.87 4.51 16.68
C PRO A 33 -30.47 3.17 16.08
N GLY A 34 -31.12 2.81 14.97
CA GLY A 34 -30.74 1.63 14.20
C GLY A 34 -29.25 1.68 13.88
N PRO A 35 -28.63 0.53 13.54
CA PRO A 35 -27.26 0.56 13.05
C PRO A 35 -27.15 1.61 11.93
N PRO A 36 -26.06 2.41 11.88
CA PRO A 36 -25.88 3.38 10.83
C PRO A 36 -26.01 2.70 9.46
N ASP A 37 -26.55 3.42 8.48
CA ASP A 37 -26.64 2.91 7.11
C ASP A 37 -25.24 2.48 6.62
N PRO A 38 -25.13 1.34 5.91
CA PRO A 38 -23.84 0.85 5.45
C PRO A 38 -23.18 1.87 4.51
N VAL A 39 -21.89 2.15 4.72
CA VAL A 39 -21.13 3.05 3.86
C VAL A 39 -21.09 2.45 2.44
N PRO A 40 -21.46 3.22 1.40
CA PRO A 40 -21.50 2.70 0.04
C PRO A 40 -20.10 2.41 -0.49
N VAL A 41 -20.01 1.48 -1.44
CA VAL A 41 -18.79 1.28 -2.23
C VAL A 41 -18.74 2.36 -3.32
N ARG A 42 -17.61 3.08 -3.41
CA ARG A 42 -17.36 4.08 -4.46
C ARG A 42 -16.48 3.47 -5.54
N ILE A 43 -17.04 3.30 -6.73
CA ILE A 43 -16.28 2.84 -7.90
C ILE A 43 -15.37 3.98 -8.40
N LEU A 44 -14.09 3.67 -8.62
CA LEU A 44 -13.01 4.57 -9.02
C LEU A 44 -12.42 4.18 -10.38
N SER A 45 -13.28 3.91 -11.36
CA SER A 45 -12.85 3.59 -12.74
C SER A 45 -11.91 4.68 -13.28
N SER A 46 -10.90 4.28 -14.04
CA SER A 46 -9.98 5.16 -14.76
C SER A 46 -10.18 5.08 -16.28
N ALA A 47 -9.40 5.85 -17.04
CA ALA A 47 -9.31 5.73 -18.47
C ALA A 47 -8.90 4.30 -18.86
N PRO A 48 -9.40 3.78 -19.99
CA PRO A 48 -9.09 2.43 -20.42
C PRO A 48 -7.60 2.30 -20.76
N LEU A 49 -6.98 1.21 -20.32
CA LEU A 49 -5.60 0.87 -20.67
C LEU A 49 -5.55 0.29 -22.10
N ASP A 50 -4.88 1.00 -23.01
CA ASP A 50 -4.53 0.46 -24.32
C ASP A 50 -3.22 -0.34 -24.22
N THR A 51 -3.32 -1.66 -24.16
CA THR A 51 -2.15 -2.54 -24.07
C THR A 51 -1.31 -2.59 -25.34
N SER A 52 -1.82 -2.06 -26.47
CA SER A 52 -1.09 -2.01 -27.74
C SER A 52 -0.21 -0.75 -27.88
N ALA A 53 -0.52 0.29 -27.11
CA ALA A 53 0.19 1.57 -27.17
C ALA A 53 1.64 1.43 -26.70
N THR A 54 2.55 2.14 -27.39
CA THR A 54 3.94 2.26 -26.93
C THR A 54 3.99 3.19 -25.74
N VAL A 55 4.52 2.68 -24.62
CA VAL A 55 4.68 3.46 -23.39
C VAL A 55 5.99 4.26 -23.44
N THR A 56 5.93 5.54 -23.11
CA THR A 56 7.06 6.47 -23.08
C THR A 56 7.17 7.23 -21.77
N ARG A 57 6.07 7.37 -21.02
CA ARG A 57 6.05 8.01 -19.70
C ARG A 57 5.15 7.29 -18.72
N ILE A 58 5.69 6.99 -17.55
CA ILE A 58 4.98 6.36 -16.44
C ILE A 58 5.09 7.27 -15.23
N ALA A 59 3.95 7.62 -14.62
CA ALA A 59 3.92 8.28 -13.33
C ALA A 59 3.60 7.27 -12.22
N PHE A 60 4.10 7.49 -11.01
CA PHE A 60 3.86 6.56 -9.90
C PHE A 60 3.94 7.26 -8.54
N GLY A 61 3.27 6.69 -7.54
CA GLY A 61 3.29 7.21 -6.17
C GLY A 61 2.51 6.34 -5.19
N SER A 62 2.64 6.65 -3.91
CA SER A 62 2.00 5.95 -2.78
C SER A 62 1.69 6.94 -1.64
N CYS A 63 0.98 6.48 -0.62
CA CYS A 63 0.67 7.26 0.59
C CYS A 63 -0.09 8.55 0.25
N ALA A 64 -1.32 8.36 -0.22
CA ALA A 64 -2.27 9.43 -0.46
C ALA A 64 -3.34 9.43 0.63
N ASP A 65 -3.23 10.37 1.56
CA ASP A 65 -4.28 10.61 2.54
C ASP A 65 -5.41 11.39 1.88
N GLU A 66 -6.60 10.79 1.84
CA GLU A 66 -7.80 11.37 1.23
C GLU A 66 -8.30 12.63 1.94
N THR A 67 -7.80 12.91 3.15
CA THR A 67 -8.16 14.07 3.96
C THR A 67 -7.21 15.25 3.79
N GLU A 68 -6.03 15.01 3.21
CA GLU A 68 -5.01 16.03 2.94
C GLU A 68 -5.23 16.74 1.60
N ASP A 69 -4.39 17.75 1.30
CA ASP A 69 -4.43 18.45 0.01
C ASP A 69 -4.26 17.46 -1.16
N GLN A 70 -5.17 17.56 -2.12
CA GLN A 70 -5.27 16.71 -3.30
C GLN A 70 -4.69 17.39 -4.55
N SER A 71 -4.06 18.56 -4.42
CA SER A 71 -3.53 19.33 -5.55
C SER A 71 -2.46 18.58 -6.36
N ILE A 72 -1.69 17.68 -5.74
CA ILE A 72 -0.63 16.91 -6.41
C ILE A 72 -1.12 16.09 -7.60
N TRP A 73 -2.37 15.62 -7.60
CA TRP A 73 -2.95 14.91 -8.75
C TRP A 73 -2.99 15.78 -10.01
N THR A 74 -3.13 17.10 -9.85
CA THR A 74 -3.09 18.07 -10.96
C THR A 74 -1.70 18.10 -11.59
N GLU A 75 -0.65 18.11 -10.77
CA GLU A 75 0.74 18.11 -11.25
C GLU A 75 1.11 16.78 -11.90
N ILE A 76 0.63 15.65 -11.37
CA ILE A 76 0.80 14.34 -12.00
C ILE A 76 0.12 14.33 -13.37
N ALA A 77 -1.14 14.75 -13.46
CA ALA A 77 -1.88 14.82 -14.73
C ALA A 77 -1.20 15.74 -15.75
N ALA A 78 -0.61 16.85 -15.30
CA ALA A 78 0.12 17.79 -16.15
C ALA A 78 1.41 17.19 -16.76
N THR A 79 1.90 16.06 -16.25
CA THR A 79 3.01 15.32 -16.90
C THR A 79 2.56 14.48 -18.09
N GLU A 80 1.25 14.35 -18.32
CA GLU A 80 0.64 13.54 -19.39
C GLU A 80 1.19 12.09 -19.42
N PRO A 81 1.09 11.33 -18.31
CA PRO A 81 1.60 9.96 -18.27
C PRO A 81 0.71 9.01 -19.08
N ASP A 82 1.34 8.02 -19.73
CA ASP A 82 0.64 6.94 -20.44
C ASP A 82 -0.10 6.02 -19.46
N VAL A 83 0.43 5.89 -18.24
CA VAL A 83 -0.14 5.12 -17.13
C VAL A 83 0.33 5.69 -15.79
N PHE A 84 -0.56 5.67 -14.79
CA PHE A 84 -0.23 5.97 -13.40
C PHE A 84 -0.24 4.69 -12.55
N LEU A 85 0.83 4.47 -11.79
CA LEU A 85 0.95 3.35 -10.85
C LEU A 85 0.67 3.84 -9.44
N PHE A 86 -0.42 3.37 -8.85
CA PHE A 86 -0.77 3.67 -7.47
C PHE A 86 -0.29 2.50 -6.60
N MET A 87 0.80 2.73 -5.86
CA MET A 87 1.64 1.66 -5.34
C MET A 87 1.30 1.27 -3.89
N GLY A 88 0.13 1.65 -3.40
CA GLY A 88 -0.34 1.36 -2.06
C GLY A 88 -0.45 2.58 -1.16
N ASP A 89 -1.09 2.37 0.00
CA ASP A 89 -1.68 3.44 0.81
C ASP A 89 -2.48 4.39 -0.07
N ASN A 90 -3.36 3.80 -0.89
CA ASN A 90 -4.18 4.56 -1.81
C ASN A 90 -5.18 5.45 -1.06
N VAL A 91 -5.51 5.03 0.16
CA VAL A 91 -6.30 5.73 1.18
C VAL A 91 -5.86 5.29 2.58
N TYR A 92 -6.14 6.09 3.61
CA TYR A 92 -5.85 5.76 5.01
C TYR A 92 -7.05 5.12 5.73
N GLY A 93 -7.41 3.92 5.26
CA GLY A 93 -8.65 3.21 5.59
C GLY A 93 -8.62 2.34 6.86
N ASP A 94 -7.46 2.06 7.42
CA ASP A 94 -7.26 1.20 8.59
C ASP A 94 -7.85 1.81 9.87
N ALA A 95 -8.66 1.07 10.60
CA ALA A 95 -9.12 1.53 11.91
C ALA A 95 -8.02 1.28 12.95
N LYS A 96 -7.90 2.15 13.96
CA LYS A 96 -7.02 1.92 15.11
C LYS A 96 -7.72 1.03 16.14
N ALA A 97 -6.97 0.33 16.99
CA ALA A 97 -7.52 -0.60 17.97
C ALA A 97 -8.52 0.03 18.98
N ASP A 98 -8.44 1.34 19.19
CA ASP A 98 -9.35 2.12 20.02
C ASP A 98 -10.57 2.70 19.26
N ASP A 99 -10.62 2.50 17.93
CA ASP A 99 -11.75 2.84 17.09
C ASP A 99 -12.81 1.72 17.16
N ALA A 100 -14.08 2.08 17.35
CA ALA A 100 -15.19 1.12 17.39
C ALA A 100 -15.34 0.32 16.08
N ARG A 101 -14.79 0.83 14.97
CA ARG A 101 -14.81 0.22 13.63
C ARG A 101 -13.69 -0.81 13.41
N PHE A 102 -12.76 -0.96 14.37
CA PHE A 102 -11.58 -1.83 14.21
C PHE A 102 -11.90 -3.29 13.90
N ASN A 103 -12.88 -3.84 14.61
CA ASN A 103 -13.29 -5.24 14.48
C ASN A 103 -14.58 -5.37 13.64
N ASP A 104 -14.78 -4.48 12.67
CA ASP A 104 -15.96 -4.46 11.82
C ASP A 104 -15.65 -5.06 10.44
N PRO A 105 -16.21 -6.24 10.08
CA PRO A 105 -15.98 -6.88 8.79
C PRO A 105 -16.55 -6.09 7.60
N ASP A 106 -17.41 -5.10 7.83
CA ASP A 106 -17.91 -4.23 6.75
C ASP A 106 -16.87 -3.17 6.32
N LEU A 107 -15.77 -3.03 7.06
CA LEU A 107 -14.69 -2.08 6.82
C LEU A 107 -15.18 -0.62 6.62
N PRO A 108 -16.06 -0.10 7.50
CA PRO A 108 -16.74 1.17 7.26
C PRO A 108 -15.80 2.38 7.18
N LYS A 109 -14.65 2.35 7.87
CA LYS A 109 -13.63 3.40 7.74
C LYS A 109 -13.01 3.37 6.34
N MET A 110 -12.52 2.22 5.90
CA MET A 110 -11.90 2.06 4.57
C MET A 110 -12.86 2.41 3.43
N ARG A 111 -14.13 1.98 3.52
CA ARG A 111 -15.15 2.40 2.55
C ARG A 111 -15.32 3.91 2.51
N GLN A 112 -15.34 4.56 3.66
CA GLN A 112 -15.49 6.01 3.75
C GLN A 112 -14.27 6.72 3.15
N SER A 113 -13.07 6.22 3.42
CA SER A 113 -11.83 6.74 2.84
C SER A 113 -11.83 6.67 1.31
N TYR A 114 -12.28 5.56 0.71
CA TYR A 114 -12.45 5.47 -0.75
C TYR A 114 -13.56 6.38 -1.29
N VAL A 115 -14.65 6.57 -0.55
CA VAL A 115 -15.68 7.56 -0.89
C VAL A 115 -15.09 8.98 -0.93
N ASP A 116 -14.24 9.32 0.03
CA ASP A 116 -13.64 10.64 0.14
C ASP A 116 -12.57 10.90 -0.92
N LEU A 117 -11.69 9.93 -1.20
CA LEU A 117 -10.80 9.98 -2.36
C LEU A 117 -11.60 10.15 -3.66
N GLY A 118 -12.71 9.43 -3.80
CA GLY A 118 -13.59 9.51 -4.96
C GLY A 118 -14.32 10.86 -5.14
N LYS A 119 -14.29 11.76 -4.15
CA LYS A 119 -14.79 13.15 -4.24
C LYS A 119 -13.71 14.13 -4.68
N SER A 120 -12.44 13.73 -4.66
CA SER A 120 -11.32 14.56 -5.12
C SER A 120 -11.44 14.85 -6.62
N LYS A 121 -11.71 16.12 -6.96
CA LYS A 121 -11.77 16.56 -8.35
C LYS A 121 -10.43 16.43 -9.07
N PRO A 122 -9.28 16.78 -8.46
CA PRO A 122 -7.98 16.54 -9.08
C PRO A 122 -7.73 15.06 -9.40
N PHE A 123 -8.06 14.15 -8.47
CA PHE A 123 -7.91 12.71 -8.70
C PHE A 123 -8.88 12.17 -9.75
N GLU A 124 -10.13 12.65 -9.75
CA GLU A 124 -11.10 12.36 -10.80
C GLU A 124 -10.58 12.79 -12.18
N ALA A 125 -9.98 13.97 -12.29
CA ALA A 125 -9.41 14.46 -13.54
C ALA A 125 -8.26 13.56 -14.03
N LEU A 126 -7.33 13.16 -13.16
CA LEU A 126 -6.27 12.20 -13.49
C LEU A 126 -6.87 10.86 -13.98
N ARG A 127 -7.82 10.29 -13.24
CA ARG A 127 -8.48 9.04 -13.63
C ARG A 127 -9.20 9.15 -14.97
N GLN A 128 -9.77 10.30 -15.31
CA GLN A 128 -10.45 10.49 -16.59
C GLN A 128 -9.48 10.55 -17.78
N SER A 129 -8.24 10.99 -17.58
CA SER A 129 -7.24 11.13 -18.64
C SER A 129 -6.25 9.98 -18.74
N THR A 130 -6.01 9.27 -17.64
CA THR A 130 -4.89 8.33 -17.50
C THR A 130 -5.36 7.00 -16.90
N PRO A 131 -4.94 5.85 -17.47
CA PRO A 131 -5.14 4.55 -16.84
C PRO A 131 -4.44 4.46 -15.49
N VAL A 132 -5.15 4.02 -14.45
CA VAL A 132 -4.60 3.82 -13.11
C VAL A 132 -4.46 2.33 -12.84
N LEU A 133 -3.24 1.87 -12.56
CA LEU A 133 -2.95 0.51 -12.12
C LEU A 133 -2.62 0.55 -10.64
N ALA A 134 -3.52 0.00 -9.81
CA ALA A 134 -3.41 0.07 -8.37
C ALA A 134 -3.02 -1.28 -7.75
N VAL A 135 -2.24 -1.20 -6.67
CA VAL A 135 -2.07 -2.23 -5.64
C VAL A 135 -2.21 -1.56 -4.28
N TRP A 136 -2.48 -2.30 -3.21
CA TRP A 136 -2.57 -1.76 -1.86
C TRP A 136 -1.22 -1.74 -1.13
N ASP A 137 -1.21 -1.03 -0.01
CA ASP A 137 -0.32 -1.27 1.12
C ASP A 137 -1.14 -1.49 2.41
N ASP A 138 -0.57 -1.31 3.59
CA ASP A 138 -1.21 -1.66 4.85
C ASP A 138 -2.44 -0.82 5.20
N HIS A 139 -2.46 0.47 4.87
CA HIS A 139 -3.58 1.34 5.24
C HIS A 139 -4.85 1.11 4.41
N ASP A 140 -4.71 0.64 3.17
CA ASP A 140 -5.81 0.20 2.31
C ASP A 140 -5.96 -1.33 2.23
N TYR A 141 -5.11 -2.08 2.93
CA TYR A 141 -5.32 -3.48 3.34
C TYR A 141 -6.11 -3.58 4.66
N GLY A 142 -5.99 -2.57 5.54
CA GLY A 142 -6.88 -2.36 6.70
C GLY A 142 -6.24 -2.53 8.07
N LEU A 143 -4.94 -2.77 8.14
CA LEU A 143 -4.20 -2.88 9.40
C LEU A 143 -2.75 -2.44 9.16
N ASN A 144 -2.29 -1.40 9.87
CA ASN A 144 -0.90 -0.95 9.82
C ASN A 144 0.09 -2.11 10.06
N ASP A 145 1.08 -2.26 9.18
CA ASP A 145 2.01 -3.37 9.08
C ASP A 145 1.33 -4.77 9.12
N GLY A 146 0.07 -4.85 8.69
CA GLY A 146 -0.72 -6.07 8.66
C GLY A 146 -0.27 -7.01 7.56
N GLY A 147 -0.32 -8.31 7.84
CA GLY A 147 0.00 -9.36 6.87
C GLY A 147 -1.05 -10.45 6.85
N ALA A 148 -0.62 -11.68 6.58
CA ALA A 148 -1.49 -12.84 6.41
C ALA A 148 -2.39 -13.18 7.62
N ASP A 149 -2.09 -12.63 8.80
CA ASP A 149 -2.84 -12.79 10.03
C ASP A 149 -3.96 -11.76 10.23
N TYR A 150 -4.09 -10.77 9.33
CA TYR A 150 -5.22 -9.85 9.36
C TYR A 150 -6.53 -10.58 9.06
N VAL A 151 -7.47 -10.46 10.00
CA VAL A 151 -8.72 -11.27 10.02
C VAL A 151 -9.74 -10.85 8.97
N PHE A 152 -9.60 -9.65 8.37
CA PHE A 152 -10.51 -9.14 7.34
C PHE A 152 -9.86 -8.96 5.97
N LYS A 153 -8.76 -9.66 5.71
CA LYS A 153 -8.04 -9.52 4.45
C LYS A 153 -8.87 -9.91 3.23
N GLU A 154 -9.75 -10.90 3.34
CA GLU A 154 -10.65 -11.30 2.25
C GLU A 154 -11.74 -10.24 2.01
N GLN A 155 -12.19 -9.53 3.06
CA GLN A 155 -13.13 -8.42 2.92
C GLN A 155 -12.43 -7.18 2.32
N ALA A 156 -11.18 -6.93 2.69
CA ALA A 156 -10.37 -5.87 2.10
C ALA A 156 -10.08 -6.15 0.61
N GLU A 157 -9.75 -7.39 0.27
CA GLU A 157 -9.67 -7.90 -1.11
C GLU A 157 -10.93 -7.59 -1.90
N ALA A 158 -12.09 -8.09 -1.47
CA ALA A 158 -13.34 -7.85 -2.18
C ALA A 158 -13.66 -6.35 -2.33
N LEU A 159 -13.40 -5.54 -1.29
CA LEU A 159 -13.60 -4.10 -1.37
C LEU A 159 -12.66 -3.43 -2.37
N PHE A 160 -11.37 -3.80 -2.38
CA PHE A 160 -10.40 -3.30 -3.35
C PHE A 160 -10.83 -3.64 -4.78
N GLU A 161 -11.24 -4.89 -5.01
CA GLU A 161 -11.69 -5.35 -6.32
C GLU A 161 -12.92 -4.57 -6.83
N ASP A 162 -13.85 -4.26 -5.93
CA ASP A 162 -15.05 -3.49 -6.29
C ASP A 162 -14.73 -2.01 -6.52
N VAL A 163 -13.94 -1.39 -5.63
CA VAL A 163 -13.57 0.03 -5.74
C VAL A 163 -12.80 0.31 -7.04
N TRP A 164 -11.86 -0.56 -7.42
CA TRP A 164 -11.06 -0.38 -8.63
C TRP A 164 -11.73 -0.93 -9.90
N ASP A 165 -13.03 -1.22 -9.84
CA ASP A 165 -13.87 -1.61 -10.98
C ASP A 165 -13.35 -2.87 -11.71
N LEU A 166 -12.83 -3.84 -10.96
CA LEU A 166 -12.36 -5.09 -11.56
C LEU A 166 -13.55 -5.87 -12.11
N ALA A 167 -13.46 -6.24 -13.39
CA ALA A 167 -14.46 -7.07 -14.05
C ALA A 167 -14.66 -8.40 -13.29
N GLU A 168 -15.88 -8.95 -13.33
CA GLU A 168 -16.22 -10.22 -12.68
C GLU A 168 -15.30 -11.38 -13.11
N ALA A 169 -14.84 -11.35 -14.36
CA ALA A 169 -13.95 -12.35 -14.93
C ALA A 169 -12.45 -12.07 -14.69
N ASP A 170 -12.08 -10.98 -14.02
CA ASP A 170 -10.68 -10.68 -13.68
C ASP A 170 -10.11 -11.83 -12.85
N GLU A 171 -8.89 -12.24 -13.16
CA GLU A 171 -8.24 -13.38 -12.51
C GLU A 171 -7.92 -13.14 -11.03
N ARG A 172 -7.84 -11.87 -10.61
CA ARG A 172 -7.69 -11.50 -9.19
C ARG A 172 -8.90 -11.96 -8.38
N ARG A 173 -10.12 -11.86 -8.92
CA ARG A 173 -11.34 -12.37 -8.27
C ARG A 173 -11.41 -13.88 -8.11
N GLN A 174 -10.44 -14.61 -8.67
CA GLN A 174 -10.40 -16.07 -8.72
C GLN A 174 -9.24 -16.66 -7.90
N ARG A 175 -8.44 -15.82 -7.23
CA ARG A 175 -7.31 -16.25 -6.40
C ARG A 175 -7.10 -15.30 -5.22
N PRO A 176 -6.45 -15.75 -4.14
CA PRO A 176 -6.06 -14.85 -3.07
C PRO A 176 -4.95 -13.89 -3.52
N GLY A 177 -5.00 -12.67 -3.02
CA GLY A 177 -4.08 -11.57 -3.31
C GLY A 177 -4.40 -10.83 -4.61
N ILE A 178 -4.15 -9.52 -4.61
CA ILE A 178 -4.50 -8.61 -5.73
C ILE A 178 -3.37 -8.40 -6.75
N TYR A 179 -2.34 -9.25 -6.71
CA TYR A 179 -1.18 -9.14 -7.60
C TYR A 179 -1.57 -9.35 -9.07
N GLN A 180 -0.96 -8.57 -9.96
CA GLN A 180 -1.28 -8.56 -11.39
C GLN A 180 -0.10 -8.02 -12.22
N SER A 181 -0.10 -8.33 -13.52
CA SER A 181 0.88 -7.87 -14.48
C SER A 181 0.23 -7.45 -15.80
N TRP A 182 0.87 -6.53 -16.51
CA TRP A 182 0.48 -6.10 -17.85
C TRP A 182 1.69 -6.10 -18.78
N MET A 183 1.46 -6.46 -20.03
CA MET A 183 2.40 -6.31 -21.14
C MET A 183 1.89 -5.18 -22.03
N LEU A 184 2.66 -4.11 -22.17
CA LEU A 184 2.28 -2.90 -22.88
C LEU A 184 3.20 -2.65 -24.08
N GLY A 185 2.59 -2.46 -25.25
CA GLY A 185 3.23 -2.29 -26.54
C GLY A 185 3.08 -3.52 -27.45
N GLU A 186 3.11 -3.31 -28.77
CA GLU A 186 3.12 -4.41 -29.76
C GLU A 186 4.48 -4.57 -30.46
N GLU A 187 5.33 -3.54 -30.40
CA GLU A 187 6.61 -3.50 -31.08
C GLU A 187 7.67 -4.28 -30.31
N ARG A 188 8.25 -5.29 -30.95
CA ARG A 188 9.44 -5.97 -30.44
C ARG A 188 10.57 -4.95 -30.27
N GLY A 189 11.13 -4.84 -29.07
CA GLY A 189 12.11 -3.83 -28.71
C GLY A 189 11.54 -2.67 -27.88
N ARG A 190 10.21 -2.62 -27.67
CA ARG A 190 9.52 -1.57 -26.89
C ARG A 190 8.44 -2.13 -25.96
N MET A 191 8.56 -3.40 -25.59
CA MET A 191 7.60 -4.07 -24.71
C MET A 191 7.88 -3.73 -23.25
N VAL A 192 6.95 -3.04 -22.58
CA VAL A 192 7.02 -2.77 -21.13
C VAL A 192 6.19 -3.79 -20.39
N GLN A 193 6.79 -4.47 -19.41
CA GLN A 193 6.07 -5.30 -18.46
C GLN A 193 5.96 -4.57 -17.13
N ILE A 194 4.74 -4.40 -16.64
CA ILE A 194 4.45 -3.87 -15.30
C ILE A 194 4.00 -5.05 -14.44
N ILE A 195 4.62 -5.24 -13.28
CA ILE A 195 4.32 -6.32 -12.33
C ILE A 195 4.02 -5.68 -10.99
N LEU A 196 2.77 -5.73 -10.55
CA LEU A 196 2.37 -5.28 -9.22
C LEU A 196 2.36 -6.46 -8.25
N LEU A 197 3.19 -6.37 -7.21
CA LEU A 197 3.24 -7.35 -6.13
C LEU A 197 2.30 -6.94 -5.00
N ASP A 198 1.48 -7.89 -4.54
CA ASP A 198 0.84 -7.84 -3.24
C ASP A 198 1.86 -8.25 -2.16
N THR A 199 2.20 -7.35 -1.24
CA THR A 199 3.14 -7.62 -0.14
C THR A 199 2.44 -7.74 1.22
N ARG A 200 1.11 -7.86 1.24
CA ARG A 200 0.29 -7.93 2.46
C ARG A 200 -0.38 -9.29 2.62
N PHE A 201 -1.14 -9.74 1.63
CA PHE A 201 -2.08 -10.87 1.76
C PHE A 201 -1.44 -12.16 2.31
N PHE A 202 -0.21 -12.43 1.90
CA PHE A 202 0.54 -13.64 2.25
C PHE A 202 1.65 -13.41 3.25
N ARG A 203 1.96 -12.15 3.58
CA ARG A 203 3.17 -11.80 4.31
C ARG A 203 3.12 -12.32 5.74
N SER A 204 4.17 -13.01 6.14
CA SER A 204 4.37 -13.44 7.52
C SER A 204 4.58 -12.23 8.44
N ALA A 205 4.14 -12.36 9.69
CA ALA A 205 4.36 -11.33 10.71
C ALA A 205 5.83 -10.89 10.79
N LEU A 206 6.07 -9.60 10.99
CA LEU A 206 7.42 -9.05 11.18
C LEU A 206 7.93 -9.37 12.59
N LEU A 207 9.25 -9.36 12.78
CA LEU A 207 9.87 -9.57 14.09
C LEU A 207 10.03 -8.21 14.79
N PRO A 208 9.32 -7.96 15.91
CA PRO A 208 9.46 -6.70 16.64
C PRO A 208 10.90 -6.49 17.12
N THR A 209 11.30 -5.24 17.15
CA THR A 209 12.60 -4.81 17.65
C THR A 209 12.81 -5.17 19.13
N ASP A 210 14.05 -5.45 19.49
CA ASP A 210 14.50 -5.60 20.88
C ASP A 210 14.80 -4.23 21.53
N THR A 211 14.93 -3.18 20.73
CA THR A 211 15.34 -1.82 21.14
C THR A 211 14.58 -0.79 20.31
N PRO A 212 13.34 -0.43 20.70
CA PRO A 212 12.54 0.55 19.97
C PRO A 212 13.27 1.88 19.76
N ASP A 213 13.02 2.49 18.61
CA ASP A 213 13.54 3.80 18.19
C ASP A 213 15.07 3.92 18.07
N ALA A 214 15.82 2.84 18.27
CA ALA A 214 17.25 2.84 17.98
C ALA A 214 17.49 2.84 16.45
N PRO A 215 18.52 3.54 15.95
CA PRO A 215 18.87 3.54 14.52
C PRO A 215 18.97 2.13 13.92
N GLY A 216 18.17 1.85 12.89
CA GLY A 216 18.10 0.54 12.23
C GLY A 216 17.29 -0.53 12.98
N LYS A 217 16.60 -0.14 14.05
CA LYS A 217 15.82 -0.96 14.99
C LYS A 217 14.52 -0.28 15.41
N GLU A 218 14.03 0.67 14.64
CA GLU A 218 12.95 1.58 15.00
C GLU A 218 11.68 0.81 15.41
N ARG A 219 11.19 -0.12 14.59
CA ARG A 219 10.03 -0.98 14.92
C ARG A 219 10.32 -2.48 14.79
N TYR A 220 11.15 -2.85 13.82
CA TYR A 220 11.44 -4.23 13.45
C TYR A 220 12.93 -4.50 13.31
N ILE A 221 13.28 -5.78 13.38
CA ILE A 221 14.61 -6.30 13.07
C ILE A 221 14.49 -7.46 12.06
N PRO A 222 15.54 -7.73 11.26
CA PRO A 222 15.53 -8.85 10.34
C PRO A 222 15.25 -10.19 11.01
N ASP A 223 14.30 -10.95 10.47
CA ASP A 223 13.97 -12.29 10.92
C ASP A 223 14.56 -13.34 9.96
N PRO A 224 15.61 -14.08 10.37
CA PRO A 224 16.26 -15.08 9.52
C PRO A 224 15.45 -16.38 9.37
N THR A 225 14.24 -16.48 9.94
CA THR A 225 13.42 -17.69 9.89
C THR A 225 13.02 -18.05 8.47
N ALA A 226 13.61 -19.11 7.92
CA ALA A 226 13.42 -19.53 6.53
C ALA A 226 11.98 -19.93 6.13
N ALA A 227 11.10 -20.21 7.11
CA ALA A 227 9.71 -20.56 6.85
C ALA A 227 8.80 -19.33 6.64
N LYS A 228 9.27 -18.12 6.97
CA LYS A 228 8.51 -16.88 6.72
C LYS A 228 8.47 -16.58 5.23
N THR A 229 7.39 -15.94 4.81
CA THR A 229 7.18 -15.56 3.41
C THR A 229 6.72 -14.12 3.27
N MET A 230 7.09 -13.47 2.16
CA MET A 230 6.57 -12.18 1.72
C MET A 230 5.36 -12.38 0.81
N LEU A 231 5.54 -13.15 -0.27
CA LEU A 231 4.56 -13.30 -1.35
C LEU A 231 3.70 -14.57 -1.24
N GLY A 232 4.10 -15.54 -0.41
CA GLY A 232 3.46 -16.86 -0.39
C GLY A 232 3.76 -17.69 -1.64
N ALA A 233 3.49 -19.00 -1.56
CA ALA A 233 3.92 -19.95 -2.58
C ALA A 233 3.28 -19.71 -3.97
N GLU A 234 2.02 -19.25 -4.00
CA GLU A 234 1.26 -19.07 -5.23
C GLU A 234 1.74 -17.86 -6.03
N GLN A 235 1.88 -16.71 -5.38
CA GLN A 235 2.41 -15.50 -6.01
C GLN A 235 3.87 -15.66 -6.40
N TRP A 236 4.70 -16.37 -5.63
CA TRP A 236 6.07 -16.70 -6.04
C TRP A 236 6.12 -17.52 -7.34
N ARG A 237 5.24 -18.52 -7.47
CA ARG A 237 5.14 -19.33 -8.68
C ARG A 237 4.64 -18.49 -9.86
N TRP A 238 3.66 -17.62 -9.61
CA TRP A 238 3.16 -16.67 -10.60
C TRP A 238 4.26 -15.72 -11.07
N LEU A 239 4.98 -15.07 -10.16
CA LEU A 239 6.07 -14.12 -10.46
C LEU A 239 7.16 -14.78 -11.29
N ASN A 240 7.54 -16.03 -10.98
CA ASN A 240 8.48 -16.79 -11.80
C ASN A 240 8.01 -16.89 -13.26
N ASN A 241 6.73 -17.18 -13.48
CA ASN A 241 6.18 -17.29 -14.83
C ASN A 241 6.09 -15.93 -15.53
N GLU A 242 5.79 -14.86 -14.79
CA GLU A 242 5.78 -13.50 -15.32
C GLU A 242 7.16 -13.07 -15.79
N LEU A 243 8.21 -13.35 -15.00
CA LEU A 243 9.58 -12.99 -15.34
C LEU A 243 10.14 -13.78 -16.53
N LEU A 244 9.50 -14.89 -16.94
CA LEU A 244 9.83 -15.62 -18.16
C LEU A 244 9.20 -15.02 -19.42
N LYS A 245 8.25 -14.08 -19.30
CA LYS A 245 7.66 -13.39 -20.45
C LYS A 245 8.67 -12.43 -21.08
N PRO A 246 8.70 -12.31 -22.42
CA PRO A 246 9.65 -11.43 -23.10
C PRO A 246 9.23 -9.96 -22.95
N ALA A 247 10.09 -9.15 -22.32
CA ALA A 247 9.91 -7.72 -22.15
C ALA A 247 11.24 -7.00 -22.33
N ASP A 248 11.18 -5.78 -22.89
CA ASP A 248 12.32 -4.90 -23.14
C ASP A 248 12.56 -3.94 -21.95
N LEU A 249 11.54 -3.71 -21.12
CA LEU A 249 11.63 -3.05 -19.81
C LEU A 249 10.70 -3.77 -18.82
N ARG A 250 11.15 -3.99 -17.58
CA ARG A 250 10.34 -4.58 -16.51
C ARG A 250 10.30 -3.67 -15.30
N LEU A 251 9.09 -3.29 -14.90
CA LEU A 251 8.84 -2.56 -13.65
C LEU A 251 8.22 -3.52 -12.64
N ILE A 252 8.93 -3.80 -11.56
CA ILE A 252 8.39 -4.57 -10.43
C ILE A 252 8.02 -3.58 -9.33
N VAL A 253 6.73 -3.46 -9.07
CA VAL A 253 6.19 -2.58 -8.05
C VAL A 253 5.95 -3.37 -6.77
N SER A 254 6.51 -2.89 -5.68
CA SER A 254 6.35 -3.43 -4.33
C SER A 254 5.87 -2.31 -3.43
N SER A 255 4.80 -2.50 -2.68
CA SER A 255 4.29 -1.42 -1.81
C SER A 255 5.32 -0.97 -0.75
N ILE A 256 6.15 -1.90 -0.26
CA ILE A 256 7.27 -1.62 0.67
C ILE A 256 8.65 -1.67 -0.01
N GLN A 257 9.65 -1.01 0.59
CA GLN A 257 11.00 -0.91 0.01
C GLN A 257 11.77 -2.24 -0.06
N VAL A 258 12.59 -2.40 -1.10
CA VAL A 258 13.36 -3.63 -1.36
C VAL A 258 14.86 -3.49 -1.02
N LEU A 259 15.51 -2.47 -1.58
CA LEU A 259 16.96 -2.20 -1.52
C LEU A 259 17.35 -1.32 -0.32
N ALA A 260 16.40 -0.66 0.33
CA ALA A 260 16.69 0.20 1.47
C ALA A 260 17.22 -0.60 2.67
N ASP A 261 18.46 -0.32 3.09
CA ASP A 261 19.12 -0.99 4.23
C ASP A 261 19.25 -0.06 5.47
N GLY A 262 18.74 1.17 5.40
CA GLY A 262 18.97 2.24 6.36
C GLY A 262 18.20 2.26 7.68
N HIS A 263 17.02 1.64 7.73
CA HIS A 263 16.05 1.83 8.82
C HIS A 263 15.47 0.52 9.38
N GLY A 264 14.91 0.54 10.56
CA GLY A 264 14.23 -0.59 11.22
C GLY A 264 12.71 -0.58 11.01
N TRP A 265 12.20 0.19 10.05
CA TRP A 265 10.80 0.12 9.59
C TRP A 265 10.54 -1.06 8.66
N GLU A 266 9.28 -1.28 8.30
CA GLU A 266 8.91 -2.32 7.37
C GLU A 266 9.64 -2.19 6.02
N ALA A 267 10.14 -3.31 5.52
CA ALA A 267 10.81 -3.46 4.24
C ALA A 267 11.10 -4.95 3.99
N TRP A 268 11.42 -5.30 2.75
CA TRP A 268 11.82 -6.68 2.41
C TRP A 268 13.00 -7.20 3.22
N LYS A 269 13.90 -6.32 3.68
CA LYS A 269 15.04 -6.73 4.51
C LYS A 269 14.64 -7.33 5.85
N MET A 270 13.40 -7.10 6.31
CA MET A 270 12.88 -7.72 7.53
C MET A 270 12.63 -9.21 7.33
N LEU A 271 12.44 -9.66 6.09
CA LEU A 271 12.38 -11.06 5.68
C LEU A 271 13.54 -11.39 4.71
N PRO A 272 14.79 -11.41 5.19
CA PRO A 272 15.98 -11.48 4.34
C PRO A 272 16.00 -12.68 3.39
N ALA A 273 15.50 -13.84 3.80
CA ALA A 273 15.43 -15.02 2.94
C ALA A 273 14.52 -14.81 1.70
N GLU A 274 13.42 -14.07 1.87
CA GLU A 274 12.47 -13.79 0.78
C GLU A 274 13.00 -12.67 -0.13
N ARG A 275 13.74 -11.71 0.44
CA ARG A 275 14.46 -10.71 -0.35
C ARG A 275 15.53 -11.35 -1.24
N GLU A 276 16.35 -12.22 -0.68
CA GLU A 276 17.34 -12.99 -1.46
C GLU A 276 16.66 -13.89 -2.49
N ARG A 277 15.49 -14.46 -2.18
CA ARG A 277 14.70 -15.23 -3.15
C ARG A 277 14.24 -14.38 -4.34
N LEU A 278 13.84 -13.12 -4.14
CA LEU A 278 13.50 -12.20 -5.23
C LEU A 278 14.69 -12.02 -6.17
N TYR A 279 15.86 -11.71 -5.60
CA TYR A 279 17.08 -11.48 -6.36
C TYR A 279 17.51 -12.73 -7.15
N ASN A 280 17.49 -13.89 -6.50
CA ASN A 280 17.82 -15.16 -7.13
C ASN A 280 16.84 -15.50 -8.26
N MET A 281 15.55 -15.20 -8.09
CA MET A 281 14.54 -15.45 -9.12
C MET A 281 14.78 -14.59 -10.35
N ILE A 282 15.03 -13.28 -10.19
CA ILE A 282 15.35 -12.37 -11.30
C ILE A 282 16.57 -12.88 -12.09
N ASN A 283 17.63 -13.28 -11.39
CA ASN A 283 18.82 -13.87 -12.02
C ASN A 283 18.50 -15.21 -12.73
N ALA A 284 17.75 -16.10 -12.07
CA ALA A 284 17.49 -17.44 -12.58
C ALA A 284 16.58 -17.46 -13.81
N THR A 285 15.65 -16.51 -13.93
CA THR A 285 14.80 -16.37 -15.13
C THR A 285 15.53 -15.66 -16.27
N GLY A 286 16.70 -15.05 -16.00
CA GLY A 286 17.41 -14.22 -16.96
C GLY A 286 16.61 -12.96 -17.33
N ALA A 287 15.77 -12.48 -16.42
CA ALA A 287 15.06 -11.23 -16.63
C ALA A 287 16.07 -10.08 -16.74
N GLU A 288 15.90 -9.23 -17.74
CA GLU A 288 16.75 -8.07 -18.01
C GLU A 288 15.93 -6.78 -17.85
N ASN A 289 16.62 -5.64 -17.77
CA ASN A 289 16.01 -4.31 -17.75
C ASN A 289 14.99 -4.14 -16.61
N VAL A 290 15.32 -4.66 -15.42
CA VAL A 290 14.46 -4.62 -14.25
C VAL A 290 14.71 -3.35 -13.43
N VAL A 291 13.64 -2.60 -13.16
CA VAL A 291 13.61 -1.49 -12.20
C VAL A 291 12.54 -1.76 -11.15
N LEU A 292 12.86 -1.52 -9.88
CA LEU A 292 11.93 -1.65 -8.77
C LEU A 292 11.27 -0.30 -8.47
N LEU A 293 10.00 -0.31 -8.06
CA LEU A 293 9.29 0.87 -7.56
C LEU A 293 8.69 0.57 -6.19
N SER A 294 8.73 1.54 -5.28
CA SER A 294 8.23 1.34 -3.90
C SER A 294 7.65 2.56 -3.19
N GLY A 295 6.93 2.29 -2.09
CA GLY A 295 6.19 3.26 -1.27
C GLY A 295 6.48 3.16 0.24
N ASP A 296 5.43 3.19 1.07
CA ASP A 296 5.39 3.08 2.54
C ASP A 296 6.05 4.21 3.35
N ARG A 297 7.18 4.74 2.88
CA ARG A 297 8.10 5.45 3.78
C ARG A 297 7.73 6.88 4.14
N HIS A 298 6.76 7.46 3.43
CA HIS A 298 6.48 8.90 3.39
C HIS A 298 7.73 9.75 3.09
N ALA A 299 8.72 9.12 2.44
CA ALA A 299 9.93 9.74 1.94
C ALA A 299 10.34 9.09 0.62
N GLY A 300 10.88 9.89 -0.30
CA GLY A 300 11.32 9.48 -1.62
C GLY A 300 12.84 9.36 -1.71
N ALA A 301 13.31 8.42 -2.53
CA ALA A 301 14.72 8.28 -2.87
C ALA A 301 14.92 7.36 -4.08
N ILE A 302 16.06 7.50 -4.75
CA ILE A 302 16.52 6.55 -5.76
C ILE A 302 17.63 5.70 -5.13
N TYR A 303 17.60 4.39 -5.35
CA TYR A 303 18.60 3.45 -4.86
C TYR A 303 19.22 2.67 -6.02
N ARG A 304 20.48 2.27 -5.84
CA ARG A 304 21.23 1.41 -6.76
C ARG A 304 22.04 0.39 -5.96
N LYS A 305 21.95 -0.87 -6.35
CA LYS A 305 22.73 -1.96 -5.73
C LYS A 305 23.40 -2.82 -6.81
N ASP A 306 24.73 -2.81 -6.79
CA ASP A 306 25.56 -3.46 -7.83
C ASP A 306 25.75 -4.97 -7.63
N VAL A 307 25.63 -5.47 -6.39
CA VAL A 307 26.08 -6.83 -6.00
C VAL A 307 24.96 -7.87 -5.96
N THR A 308 23.77 -7.52 -6.44
CA THR A 308 22.57 -8.34 -6.26
C THR A 308 22.25 -9.22 -7.46
N LEU A 309 22.39 -8.64 -8.66
CA LEU A 309 22.15 -9.33 -9.91
C LEU A 309 23.46 -9.38 -10.71
N THR A 310 23.41 -10.00 -11.88
CA THR A 310 24.50 -9.92 -12.87
C THR A 310 24.68 -8.52 -13.48
N TYR A 311 23.82 -7.57 -13.09
CA TYR A 311 23.81 -6.16 -13.45
C TYR A 311 23.29 -5.31 -12.26
N PRO A 312 23.47 -3.98 -12.25
CA PRO A 312 22.96 -3.11 -11.17
C PRO A 312 21.43 -3.12 -11.09
N LEU A 313 20.88 -3.23 -9.88
CA LEU A 313 19.43 -3.12 -9.64
C LEU A 313 19.09 -1.74 -9.09
N TYR A 314 18.15 -1.06 -9.75
CA TYR A 314 17.64 0.24 -9.33
C TYR A 314 16.29 0.11 -8.64
N GLU A 315 16.04 0.97 -7.66
CA GLU A 315 14.74 1.16 -7.03
C GLU A 315 14.43 2.65 -6.93
N VAL A 316 13.20 3.05 -7.27
CA VAL A 316 12.70 4.39 -6.99
C VAL A 316 11.57 4.31 -5.98
N THR A 317 11.82 4.82 -4.78
CA THR A 317 10.79 5.00 -3.76
C THR A 317 10.14 6.36 -3.97
N SER A 318 8.83 6.37 -4.19
CA SER A 318 8.02 7.60 -4.27
C SER A 318 6.92 7.54 -3.21
N SER A 319 7.19 8.19 -2.09
CA SER A 319 6.30 8.27 -0.95
C SER A 319 6.64 9.56 -0.20
N SER A 320 5.70 10.35 0.31
CA SER A 320 4.26 10.26 0.08
C SER A 320 3.82 11.20 -1.05
N LEU A 321 2.68 10.91 -1.64
CA LEU A 321 1.99 11.86 -2.51
C LEU A 321 1.56 13.12 -1.75
N ASN A 322 1.00 13.01 -0.54
CA ASN A 322 0.51 14.19 0.18
C ASN A 322 0.57 14.12 1.71
N LEU A 323 1.16 13.06 2.27
CA LEU A 323 1.37 12.91 3.72
C LEU A 323 2.86 12.86 4.09
N PRO A 324 3.66 13.91 3.81
CA PRO A 324 5.12 13.81 3.81
C PRO A 324 5.72 13.73 5.21
N ALA A 325 6.85 13.02 5.30
CA ALA A 325 7.59 12.91 6.55
C ALA A 325 8.13 14.23 7.09
N SER A 326 8.28 15.26 6.24
CA SER A 326 8.69 16.58 6.69
C SER A 326 7.78 17.16 7.78
N ILE A 327 6.48 16.82 7.79
CA ILE A 327 5.51 17.28 8.81
C ILE A 327 5.94 16.84 10.21
N TRP A 328 5.99 15.53 10.47
CA TRP A 328 6.35 15.04 11.82
C TRP A 328 7.84 15.24 12.14
N ARG A 329 8.70 15.38 11.13
CA ARG A 329 10.11 15.71 11.36
C ARG A 329 10.27 17.12 11.90
N GLU A 330 9.50 18.08 11.38
CA GLU A 330 9.45 19.43 11.91
C GLU A 330 8.90 19.44 13.34
N GLU A 331 7.77 18.76 13.58
CA GLU A 331 7.13 18.69 14.90
C GLU A 331 8.03 18.05 15.97
N SER A 332 8.73 16.98 15.63
CA SER A 332 9.67 16.28 16.53
C SER A 332 11.03 16.98 16.66
N GLY A 333 11.36 17.90 15.74
CA GLY A 333 12.68 18.51 15.64
C GLY A 333 13.80 17.52 15.24
N THR A 334 13.45 16.36 14.68
CA THR A 334 14.44 15.35 14.31
C THR A 334 15.27 15.77 13.09
N THR A 335 16.58 15.78 13.27
CA THR A 335 17.55 16.05 12.21
C THR A 335 18.26 14.78 11.73
N TYR A 336 17.88 13.62 12.29
CA TYR A 336 18.48 12.34 11.90
C TYR A 336 18.13 12.01 10.45
N VAL A 337 19.17 11.77 9.65
CA VAL A 337 19.03 11.28 8.28
C VAL A 337 19.39 9.81 8.31
N GLU A 338 18.46 8.97 7.87
CA GLU A 338 18.68 7.53 7.81
C GLU A 338 19.88 7.19 6.89
N PRO A 339 20.75 6.25 7.29
CA PRO A 339 21.83 5.75 6.44
C PRO A 339 21.27 5.21 5.13
N GLY A 340 21.85 5.58 4.00
CA GLY A 340 21.43 5.06 2.69
C GLY A 340 22.60 4.41 1.96
N PRO A 341 23.06 3.21 2.36
CA PRO A 341 24.23 2.59 1.73
C PRO A 341 24.05 2.33 0.23
N ASN A 342 22.79 2.17 -0.21
CA ASN A 342 22.42 2.01 -1.61
C ASN A 342 21.74 3.27 -2.19
N ARG A 343 21.57 4.35 -1.41
CA ARG A 343 20.81 5.54 -1.84
C ARG A 343 21.68 6.43 -2.72
N LEU A 344 21.15 6.81 -3.88
CA LEU A 344 21.68 7.84 -4.75
C LEU A 344 21.14 9.20 -4.30
N GLY A 345 22.05 10.09 -3.89
CA GLY A 345 21.69 11.42 -3.41
C GLY A 345 21.03 11.47 -2.03
N GLY A 346 20.27 12.54 -1.80
CA GLY A 346 19.57 12.81 -0.55
C GLY A 346 18.22 12.11 -0.44
N MET A 347 17.74 11.95 0.79
CA MET A 347 16.35 11.56 1.02
C MET A 347 15.42 12.75 0.76
N VAL A 348 14.30 12.51 0.11
CA VAL A 348 13.23 13.49 -0.14
C VAL A 348 12.17 13.29 0.95
N TYR A 349 12.06 14.21 1.90
CA TYR A 349 11.07 14.10 2.98
C TYR A 349 9.76 14.84 2.70
N ASP A 350 9.74 15.70 1.68
CA ASP A 350 8.55 16.42 1.23
C ASP A 350 7.71 15.61 0.26
N ALA A 351 6.48 16.07 0.01
CA ALA A 351 5.53 15.42 -0.88
C ALA A 351 6.12 15.28 -2.28
N ASN A 352 6.05 14.07 -2.84
CA ASN A 352 6.67 13.74 -4.11
C ASN A 352 5.91 12.67 -4.89
N PHE A 353 6.10 12.70 -6.21
CA PHE A 353 5.68 11.65 -7.13
C PHE A 353 6.83 11.27 -8.07
N GLY A 354 6.80 10.04 -8.57
CA GLY A 354 7.81 9.52 -9.47
C GLY A 354 7.44 9.66 -10.94
N ILE A 355 8.44 9.85 -11.79
CA ILE A 355 8.32 9.78 -13.26
C ILE A 355 9.40 8.86 -13.82
N ILE A 356 9.01 7.97 -14.72
CA ILE A 356 9.91 7.23 -15.60
C ILE A 356 9.64 7.69 -17.03
N ASP A 357 10.60 8.37 -17.63
CA ASP A 357 10.62 8.61 -19.08
C ASP A 357 11.46 7.53 -19.76
N ILE A 358 10.94 6.96 -20.83
CA ILE A 358 11.57 5.91 -21.62
C ILE A 358 11.95 6.48 -22.99
N ASP A 359 13.24 6.56 -23.25
CA ASP A 359 13.79 6.91 -24.54
C ASP A 359 14.18 5.65 -25.31
N TRP A 360 13.26 5.20 -26.18
CA TRP A 360 13.48 4.02 -27.01
C TRP A 360 14.50 4.22 -28.13
N GLU A 361 14.81 5.47 -28.51
CA GLU A 361 15.83 5.74 -29.54
C GLU A 361 17.24 5.57 -28.95
N TYR A 362 17.44 6.08 -27.73
CA TYR A 362 18.72 6.03 -27.03
C TYR A 362 18.84 4.83 -26.07
N GLU A 363 17.82 3.96 -25.99
CA GLU A 363 17.72 2.86 -25.04
C GLU A 363 18.05 3.31 -23.59
N ALA A 364 17.38 4.36 -23.13
CA ALA A 364 17.65 4.98 -21.83
C ALA A 364 16.37 5.26 -21.05
N LEU A 365 16.50 5.26 -19.72
CA LEU A 365 15.46 5.61 -18.76
C LEU A 365 15.88 6.89 -18.01
N SER A 366 14.94 7.81 -17.81
CA SER A 366 15.06 8.89 -16.82
C SER A 366 14.20 8.53 -15.61
N LEU A 367 14.83 8.23 -14.48
CA LEU A 367 14.18 7.94 -13.20
C LEU A 367 14.15 9.21 -12.37
N GLU A 368 12.96 9.75 -12.09
CA GLU A 368 12.80 11.05 -11.45
C GLU A 368 11.91 10.97 -10.22
N LEU A 369 12.22 11.83 -9.24
CA LEU A 369 11.26 12.26 -8.23
C LEU A 369 10.98 13.75 -8.44
N ARG A 370 9.70 14.09 -8.42
CA ARG A 370 9.20 15.45 -8.55
C ARG A 370 8.45 15.86 -7.29
N GLY A 371 8.52 17.14 -6.94
CA GLY A 371 7.80 17.69 -5.81
C GLY A 371 6.32 17.91 -6.10
N ALA A 372 5.56 18.25 -5.07
CA ALA A 372 4.15 18.65 -5.21
C ALA A 372 3.93 19.91 -6.07
N ASP A 373 4.99 20.62 -6.46
CA ASP A 373 4.98 21.74 -7.41
C ASP A 373 5.30 21.32 -8.86
N GLY A 374 5.47 20.02 -9.12
CA GLY A 374 5.85 19.46 -10.41
C GLY A 374 7.34 19.60 -10.76
N GLY A 375 8.14 20.25 -9.91
CA GLY A 375 9.56 20.46 -10.10
C GLY A 375 10.37 19.18 -9.86
N ILE A 376 11.41 18.95 -10.66
CA ILE A 376 12.31 17.79 -10.48
C ILE A 376 13.20 18.02 -9.24
N ILE A 377 13.12 17.10 -8.28
CA ILE A 377 13.92 17.11 -7.06
C ILE A 377 15.22 16.33 -7.30
N THR A 378 15.12 15.13 -7.86
CA THR A 378 16.27 14.30 -8.22
C THR A 378 15.97 13.50 -9.49
N ARG A 379 17.03 13.17 -10.22
CA ARG A 379 16.99 12.41 -11.47
C ARG A 379 18.22 11.52 -11.59
N GLU A 380 17.99 10.29 -12.02
CA GLU A 380 19.04 9.38 -12.49
C GLU A 380 18.75 8.94 -13.92
N THR A 381 19.77 8.94 -14.78
CA THR A 381 19.64 8.44 -16.15
C THR A 381 20.33 7.08 -16.25
N VAL A 382 19.61 6.07 -16.71
CA VAL A 382 20.08 4.68 -16.76
C VAL A 382 19.99 4.18 -18.19
N SER A 383 21.08 3.63 -18.73
CA SER A 383 21.01 2.93 -20.02
C SER A 383 20.39 1.55 -19.83
N LEU A 384 19.49 1.12 -20.71
CA LEU A 384 18.98 -0.25 -20.68
C LEU A 384 20.12 -1.27 -20.83
N SER A 385 21.19 -0.94 -21.55
CA SER A 385 22.37 -1.80 -21.66
C SER A 385 23.08 -2.04 -20.31
N GLU A 386 22.98 -1.11 -19.36
CA GLU A 386 23.49 -1.29 -17.99
C GLU A 386 22.69 -2.34 -17.22
N LEU A 387 21.42 -2.53 -17.56
CA LEU A 387 20.50 -3.44 -16.89
C LEU A 387 20.44 -4.83 -17.55
N ARG A 388 21.50 -5.20 -18.28
CA ARG A 388 21.66 -6.50 -18.93
C ARG A 388 22.93 -7.18 -18.42
N PRO A 389 22.96 -8.52 -18.29
CA PRO A 389 24.17 -9.23 -17.88
C PRO A 389 25.34 -8.97 -18.84
N VAL A 390 26.54 -8.76 -18.28
CA VAL A 390 27.78 -8.72 -19.08
C VAL A 390 28.29 -10.16 -19.23
N TYR A 391 28.04 -10.77 -20.40
CA TYR A 391 28.50 -12.12 -20.73
C TYR A 391 29.94 -12.19 -21.25
#